data_AF-A0A497A1C0-F1
#
_entry.id   AF-A0A497A1C0-F1
#
_cell.length_a   1.000
_cell.length_b   1.000
_cell.length_c   1.000
_cell.angle_alpha   90.00
_cell.angle_beta   90.00
_cell.angle_gamma   90.00
#
_symmetry.space_group_name_H-M   'P 1'
#
loop_
_entity.id
_entity.type
_entity.pdbx_description
1 polymer ?
#
loop_
_entity_poly.entity_id
_entity_poly.type
_entity_poly.pdbx_seq_one_letter_code
_entity_poly.pdbx_strand_id
1 'polypeptide(L)'
;MSATPDVRRGSRARRGEKKRRWRGAEPIEMRERRHGYFPKVFIWRGHRYDVYAVERCWTVSRRRWGGRVERHCFRVRCREDESAKEGTFEVYQDVRHNTWHLLRQVA
;
A
#
# COMPACT_ATOMS: atom_id res chain seq x y z
N MET A 1 53.51 13.10 9.65
CA MET A 1 52.42 12.13 9.95
C MET A 1 51.26 12.89 10.57
N SER A 2 50.24 13.29 9.79
CA SER A 2 49.05 13.97 10.34
C SER A 2 47.85 13.85 9.39
N ALA A 3 46.97 12.90 9.66
CA ALA A 3 45.56 12.85 9.25
C ALA A 3 44.83 12.40 10.52
N THR A 4 43.81 13.08 11.06
CA THR A 4 42.53 13.50 10.47
C THR A 4 41.90 14.60 11.34
N PRO A 5 40.83 15.27 10.87
CA PRO A 5 39.57 15.03 11.57
C PRO A 5 38.38 14.76 10.66
N ASP A 6 37.57 13.83 11.14
CA ASP A 6 36.15 13.60 10.90
C ASP A 6 35.35 14.91 10.78
N VAL A 7 34.45 15.05 9.80
CA VAL A 7 33.04 15.44 10.01
C VAL A 7 32.22 15.19 8.72
N ARG A 8 30.99 14.66 8.89
CA ARG A 8 29.71 15.01 8.23
C ARG A 8 28.96 13.87 7.55
N ARG A 9 28.33 13.09 8.43
CA ARG A 9 27.06 12.40 8.21
C ARG A 9 25.99 13.42 7.79
N GLY A 10 25.68 13.48 6.50
CA GLY A 10 24.64 14.34 5.93
C GLY A 10 23.61 13.52 5.18
N SER A 11 22.66 12.95 5.91
CA SER A 11 21.50 12.23 5.40
C SER A 11 20.70 13.13 4.44
N ARG A 12 20.92 12.99 3.13
CA ARG A 12 20.12 13.67 2.11
C ARG A 12 18.77 12.98 2.00
N ALA A 13 17.83 13.43 2.84
CA ALA A 13 16.41 13.20 2.71
C ALA A 13 15.95 13.62 1.30
N ARG A 14 15.87 12.65 0.38
CA ARG A 14 15.36 12.89 -0.96
C ARG A 14 13.85 12.72 -0.96
N ARG A 15 13.19 13.86 -1.25
CA ARG A 15 12.04 13.95 -2.15
C ARG A 15 10.67 13.68 -1.52
N GLY A 16 10.33 14.55 -0.57
CA GLY A 16 8.94 14.90 -0.29
C GLY A 16 8.34 15.72 -1.44
N GLU A 17 7.96 15.07 -2.55
CA GLU A 17 7.23 15.77 -3.63
C GLU A 17 6.39 14.79 -4.46
N LYS A 18 5.26 14.37 -3.88
CA LYS A 18 4.02 13.88 -4.56
C LYS A 18 2.89 13.56 -3.56
N LYS A 19 2.90 14.18 -2.37
CA LYS A 19 1.95 13.99 -1.25
C LYS A 19 0.57 14.68 -1.42
N ARG A 20 0.13 15.00 -2.65
CA ARG A 20 -1.03 15.89 -2.86
C ARG A 20 -2.32 15.27 -3.43
N ARG A 21 -2.44 13.94 -3.54
CA ARG A 21 -3.74 13.32 -3.91
C ARG A 21 -4.25 12.19 -3.03
N TRP A 22 -3.49 11.76 -2.00
CA TRP A 22 -3.82 10.56 -1.22
C TRP A 22 -3.43 10.71 0.26
N ARG A 23 -3.73 11.86 0.87
CA ARG A 23 -3.39 12.15 2.28
C ARG A 23 -4.08 11.24 3.32
N GLY A 24 -4.88 10.28 2.89
CA GLY A 24 -5.57 9.32 3.77
C GLY A 24 -5.28 7.84 3.45
N ALA A 25 -4.30 7.53 2.60
CA ALA A 25 -3.93 6.14 2.37
C ALA A 25 -3.19 5.59 3.60
N GLU A 26 -3.79 4.60 4.26
CA GLU A 26 -3.26 4.00 5.47
C GLU A 26 -2.45 2.74 5.15
N PRO A 27 -1.29 2.53 5.79
CA PRO A 27 -0.54 1.30 5.59
C PRO A 27 -1.31 0.10 6.12
N ILE A 28 -1.25 -1.01 5.39
CA ILE A 28 -1.79 -2.30 5.83
C ILE A 28 -0.72 -3.37 5.71
N GLU A 29 -0.79 -4.35 6.60
CA GLU A 29 0.06 -5.52 6.51
C GLU A 29 -0.65 -6.61 5.71
N MET A 30 -0.14 -6.92 4.53
CA MET A 30 -0.69 -8.01 3.72
C MET A 30 -0.14 -9.34 4.21
N ARG A 31 -0.99 -10.16 4.86
CA ARG A 31 -0.60 -11.45 5.44
C ARG A 31 -0.62 -12.56 4.42
N GLU A 32 -1.67 -12.62 3.60
CA GLU A 32 -1.81 -13.67 2.58
C GLU A 32 -2.32 -13.11 1.25
N ARG A 33 -1.88 -13.77 0.18
CA ARG A 33 -2.33 -13.49 -1.18
C ARG A 33 -2.80 -14.77 -1.86
N ARG A 34 -3.92 -14.69 -2.57
CA ARG A 34 -4.43 -15.77 -3.42
C ARG A 34 -3.66 -15.77 -4.74
N HIS A 35 -3.17 -16.95 -5.15
CA HIS A 35 -2.33 -17.13 -6.35
C HIS A 35 -1.10 -16.20 -6.40
N GLY A 36 -0.60 -15.75 -5.24
CA GLY A 36 0.56 -14.85 -5.13
C GLY A 36 0.31 -13.38 -5.49
N TYR A 37 -0.90 -13.01 -5.94
CA TYR A 37 -1.19 -11.65 -6.43
C TYR A 37 -2.43 -11.01 -5.78
N PHE A 38 -3.56 -11.73 -5.71
CA PHE A 38 -4.80 -11.13 -5.20
C PHE A 38 -4.79 -11.06 -3.67
N PRO A 39 -5.30 -9.99 -3.06
CA PRO A 39 -5.46 -9.92 -1.61
C PRO A 39 -6.30 -11.09 -1.09
N LYS A 40 -5.85 -11.74 -0.01
CA LYS A 40 -6.62 -12.78 0.69
C LYS A 40 -6.84 -12.41 2.15
N VAL A 41 -5.78 -11.98 2.85
CA VAL A 41 -5.85 -11.60 4.26
C VAL A 41 -4.94 -10.41 4.50
N PHE A 42 -5.44 -9.38 5.19
CA PHE A 42 -4.63 -8.25 5.64
C PHE A 42 -4.97 -7.82 7.06
N ILE A 43 -4.01 -7.17 7.72
CA ILE A 43 -4.20 -6.51 9.01
C ILE A 43 -4.24 -5.00 8.79
N TRP A 44 -5.26 -4.35 9.35
CA TRP A 44 -5.39 -2.91 9.37
C TRP A 44 -5.78 -2.45 10.78
N ARG A 45 -5.02 -1.52 11.34
CA ARG A 45 -5.20 -1.01 12.72
C ARG A 45 -5.27 -2.11 13.80
N GLY A 46 -4.58 -3.22 13.59
CA GLY A 46 -4.57 -4.36 14.51
C GLY A 46 -5.70 -5.37 14.27
N HIS A 47 -6.71 -5.04 13.45
CA HIS A 47 -7.80 -5.94 13.11
C HIS A 47 -7.50 -6.74 11.85
N ARG A 48 -7.88 -8.02 11.88
CA ARG A 48 -7.73 -8.94 10.77
C ARG A 48 -8.96 -8.90 9.86
N TYR A 49 -8.70 -8.75 8.56
CA TYR A 49 -9.70 -8.74 7.52
C TYR A 49 -9.46 -9.87 6.52
N ASP A 50 -10.42 -10.77 6.42
CA ASP A 50 -10.45 -11.85 5.45
C ASP A 50 -11.20 -11.41 4.19
N VAL A 51 -10.50 -11.39 3.06
CA VAL A 51 -11.04 -11.02 1.75
C VAL A 51 -11.74 -12.23 1.14
N TYR A 52 -13.07 -12.15 1.02
CA TYR A 52 -13.88 -13.21 0.43
C TYR A 52 -14.25 -12.92 -1.03
N ALA A 53 -14.22 -11.65 -1.47
CA ALA A 53 -14.48 -11.29 -2.86
C ALA A 53 -13.61 -10.12 -3.34
N VAL A 54 -13.18 -10.18 -4.60
CA VAL A 54 -12.53 -9.06 -5.29
C VAL A 54 -13.51 -8.56 -6.35
N GLU A 55 -14.07 -7.38 -6.15
CA GLU A 55 -15.07 -6.80 -7.06
C GLU A 55 -14.42 -6.14 -8.28
N ARG A 56 -13.22 -5.57 -8.11
CA ARG A 56 -12.54 -4.87 -9.19
C ARG A 56 -11.02 -4.92 -9.01
N CYS A 57 -10.29 -5.06 -10.11
CA CYS A 57 -8.84 -4.93 -10.17
C CYS A 57 -8.47 -3.96 -11.30
N TRP A 58 -7.56 -3.02 -11.04
CA TRP A 58 -7.07 -2.09 -12.06
C TRP A 58 -5.65 -1.61 -11.73
N THR A 59 -4.93 -1.14 -12.75
CA THR A 59 -3.58 -0.61 -12.59
C THR A 59 -3.55 0.89 -12.77
N VAL A 60 -2.81 1.59 -11.92
CA VAL A 60 -2.54 3.02 -12.08
C VAL A 60 -1.13 3.19 -12.63
N SER A 61 -1.03 3.70 -13.86
CA SER A 61 0.23 4.01 -14.55
C SER A 61 0.43 5.51 -14.70
N ARG A 62 1.67 5.99 -14.66
CA ARG A 62 1.98 7.40 -14.88
C ARG A 62 2.35 7.67 -16.34
N ARG A 63 1.50 8.41 -17.06
CA ARG A 63 1.72 8.72 -18.49
C ARG A 63 3.06 9.42 -18.80
N ARG A 64 3.62 10.20 -17.86
CA ARG A 64 4.85 10.99 -18.09
C ARG A 64 6.18 10.21 -17.98
N TRP A 65 6.17 8.93 -17.60
CA TRP A 65 7.38 8.11 -17.40
C TRP A 65 7.22 6.74 -18.11
N GLY A 66 7.04 6.77 -19.43
CA GLY A 66 7.04 5.56 -20.27
C GLY A 66 5.94 4.53 -19.94
N GLY A 67 4.81 4.97 -19.37
CA GLY A 67 3.67 4.07 -19.09
C GLY A 67 3.88 3.10 -17.93
N ARG A 68 4.94 3.25 -17.11
CA ARG A 68 5.22 2.32 -16.02
C ARG A 68 4.08 2.27 -14.99
N VAL A 69 3.68 1.06 -14.62
CA VAL A 69 2.71 0.81 -13.55
C VAL A 69 3.30 1.30 -12.22
N GLU A 70 2.58 2.19 -11.54
CA GLU A 70 2.95 2.63 -10.18
C GLU A 70 2.25 1.76 -9.14
N ARG A 71 1.01 1.32 -9.41
CA ARG A 71 0.16 0.63 -8.42
C ARG A 71 -0.74 -0.42 -9.04
N HIS A 72 -0.94 -1.50 -8.30
CA HIS A 72 -2.05 -2.43 -8.50
C HIS A 72 -3.14 -2.11 -7.47
N CYS A 73 -4.33 -1.74 -7.93
CA CYS A 73 -5.45 -1.37 -7.09
C CYS A 73 -6.53 -2.45 -7.15
N PHE A 74 -7.16 -2.70 -6.00
CA PHE A 74 -8.19 -3.71 -5.82
C PHE A 74 -9.33 -3.13 -5.01
N ARG A 75 -10.56 -3.39 -5.44
CA ARG A 75 -11.76 -3.21 -4.62
C ARG A 75 -12.17 -4.57 -4.12
N VAL A 76 -12.19 -4.74 -2.80
CA VAL A 76 -12.38 -6.04 -2.13
C VAL A 76 -13.51 -5.96 -1.13
N ARG A 77 -14.27 -7.04 -1.00
CA ARG A 77 -15.15 -7.25 0.15
C ARG A 77 -14.41 -8.13 1.14
N CYS A 78 -14.43 -7.70 2.39
CA CYS A 78 -13.84 -8.46 3.48
C CYS A 78 -14.74 -8.46 4.71
N ARG A 79 -14.48 -9.46 5.54
CA ARG A 79 -15.09 -9.62 6.85
C ARG A 79 -14.01 -9.43 7.90
N GLU A 80 -14.33 -8.67 8.93
CA GLU A 80 -13.50 -8.51 10.12
C GLU A 80 -13.70 -9.72 11.04
N ASP A 81 -12.61 -10.35 11.48
CA ASP A 81 -12.69 -11.62 12.23
C ASP A 81 -13.38 -11.46 13.59
N GLU A 82 -13.05 -10.39 14.33
CA GLU A 82 -13.55 -10.18 15.70
C GLU A 82 -15.00 -9.69 15.73
N SER A 83 -15.30 -8.66 14.93
CA SER A 83 -16.61 -8.02 14.93
C SER A 83 -17.61 -8.69 13.98
N ALA A 84 -17.18 -9.69 13.21
CA ALA A 84 -17.91 -10.27 12.08
C ALA A 84 -18.44 -9.22 11.07
N LYS A 85 -17.88 -8.02 11.08
CA LYS A 85 -18.36 -6.88 10.30
C LYS A 85 -17.91 -7.03 8.85
N GLU A 86 -18.86 -6.94 7.94
CA GLU A 86 -18.54 -6.90 6.52
C GLU A 86 -18.29 -5.46 6.05
N GLY A 87 -17.38 -5.31 5.08
CA GLY A 87 -17.12 -4.01 4.47
C GLY A 87 -16.41 -4.12 3.13
N THR A 88 -16.62 -3.12 2.30
CA THR A 88 -15.93 -2.95 1.02
C THR A 88 -14.78 -1.97 1.16
N PHE A 89 -13.58 -2.37 0.71
CA PHE A 89 -12.38 -1.56 0.81
C PHE A 89 -11.66 -1.47 -0.53
N GLU A 90 -11.04 -0.32 -0.78
CA GLU A 90 -10.09 -0.14 -1.86
C GLU A 90 -8.68 -0.24 -1.28
N VAL A 91 -7.93 -1.25 -1.70
CA VAL A 91 -6.54 -1.46 -1.32
C VAL A 91 -5.65 -1.33 -2.55
N TYR A 92 -4.40 -0.95 -2.36
CA TYR A 92 -3.41 -0.98 -3.42
C TYR A 92 -2.06 -1.46 -2.95
N GLN A 93 -1.35 -2.07 -3.88
CA GLN A 93 0.06 -2.36 -3.77
C GLN A 93 0.84 -1.26 -4.50
N ASP A 94 1.76 -0.60 -3.80
CA ASP A 94 2.80 0.20 -4.44
C ASP A 94 3.86 -0.72 -5.04
N VAL A 95 3.95 -0.75 -6.37
CA VAL A 95 4.82 -1.68 -7.10
C VAL A 95 6.30 -1.37 -6.87
N ARG A 96 6.64 -0.11 -6.60
CA ARG A 96 8.04 0.31 -6.45
C ARG A 96 8.60 -0.11 -5.10
N HIS A 97 7.78 0.00 -4.07
CA HIS A 97 8.19 -0.29 -2.69
C HIS A 97 7.69 -1.64 -2.19
N ASN A 98 6.88 -2.34 -2.98
CA ASN A 98 6.20 -3.57 -2.59
C ASN A 98 5.45 -3.44 -1.25
N THR A 99 4.81 -2.28 -1.04
CA THR A 99 4.05 -1.98 0.18
C THR A 99 2.56 -1.97 -0.12
N TRP A 100 1.75 -2.30 0.88
CA TRP A 100 0.30 -2.34 0.77
C TRP A 100 -0.34 -1.24 1.59
N HIS A 101 -1.40 -0.66 1.03
CA HIS A 101 -2.09 0.46 1.63
C HIS A 101 -3.59 0.37 1.35
N LEU A 102 -4.39 0.81 2.30
CA LEU A 102 -5.83 1.01 2.18
C LEU A 102 -6.09 2.45 1.76
N LEU A 103 -6.77 2.66 0.65
CA LEU A 103 -7.13 3.99 0.13
C LEU A 103 -8.33 4.56 0.88
N ARG A 104 -9.39 3.75 0.99
CA ARG A 104 -10.66 4.11 1.61
C ARG A 104 -11.55 2.89 1.79
N GLN A 105 -12.52 3.02 2.67
CA GLN A 105 -13.70 2.17 2.75
C GLN A 105 -14.80 2.73 1.83
N VAL A 106 -15.52 1.88 1.10
CA VAL A 106 -16.49 2.27 0.05
C VAL A 106 -17.96 2.17 0.54
N ALA A 107 -18.18 1.68 1.76
CA ALA A 107 -19.44 1.22 2.34
C ALA A 107 -19.80 -0.23 1.99
#